data_AF-A0A7J6W0G9-F1
#
_entry.id   AF-A0A7J6W0G9-F1
#
_cell.length_a   1.000
_cell.length_b   1.000
_cell.length_c   1.000
_cell.angle_alpha   90.00
_cell.angle_beta   90.00
_cell.angle_gamma   90.00
#
_symmetry.space_group_name_H-M   'P 1'
#
loop_
_entity.id
_entity.type
_entity.pdbx_description
1 polymer ?
#
loop_
_entity_poly.entity_id
_entity_poly.type
_entity_poly.pdbx_seq_one_letter_code
_entity_poly.pdbx_strand_id
1 'polypeptide(L)'
;MESSSKASKVRFNPNSIEGGCFCCGEPNHWMKDCRFKNYRCVKGNLQHKMKFGTSSTDLNKGRKFLSCFGQNGCKGFKWLDELIVEELQQTAMKKDEEELKKEELKNEDDDLLHLKISINKNIEMCASGSVVAVSKLVKLMSKVEM
;
A
#
# COMPACT_ATOMS: atom_id res chain seq x y z
N MET A 1 2.25 -20.31 13.26
CA MET A 1 0.99 -19.55 13.37
C MET A 1 0.76 -18.90 12.01
N GLU A 2 -0.08 -19.54 11.21
CA GLU A 2 -0.28 -19.29 9.78
C GLU A 2 -0.90 -17.92 9.50
N SER A 3 -0.22 -17.15 8.65
CA SER A 3 -0.71 -15.91 8.06
C SER A 3 -1.76 -16.22 7.00
N SER A 4 -3.04 -16.17 7.39
CA SER A 4 -4.19 -16.32 6.48
C SER A 4 -4.38 -15.06 5.63
N SER A 5 -3.73 -15.02 4.47
CA SER A 5 -4.09 -14.13 3.36
C SER A 5 -5.41 -14.60 2.74
N LYS A 6 -6.54 -14.00 3.14
CA LYS A 6 -7.84 -14.26 2.51
C LYS A 6 -7.88 -13.61 1.12
N ALA A 7 -7.54 -14.39 0.11
CA ALA A 7 -7.84 -14.10 -1.29
C ALA A 7 -9.37 -14.01 -1.46
N SER A 8 -9.88 -12.83 -1.77
CA SER A 8 -11.29 -12.61 -2.13
C SER A 8 -11.59 -13.33 -3.44
N LYS A 9 -12.39 -14.39 -3.35
CA LYS A 9 -12.81 -15.23 -4.47
C LYS A 9 -13.82 -14.47 -5.34
N VAL A 10 -13.33 -13.73 -6.34
CA VAL A 10 -14.18 -13.01 -7.30
C VAL A 10 -14.80 -14.04 -8.26
N ARG A 11 -16.12 -14.26 -8.13
CA ARG A 11 -16.89 -14.98 -9.15
C ARG A 11 -17.37 -13.95 -10.19
N PHE A 12 -16.77 -13.99 -11.38
CA PHE A 12 -17.24 -13.24 -12.54
C PHE A 12 -18.51 -13.89 -13.11
N ASN A 13 -19.52 -13.09 -13.47
CA ASN A 13 -20.64 -13.49 -14.31
C ASN A 13 -20.64 -12.62 -15.58
N PRO A 14 -20.41 -13.17 -16.79
CA PRO A 14 -20.10 -12.39 -17.99
C PRO A 14 -21.30 -11.74 -18.71
N ASN A 15 -22.49 -11.66 -18.08
CA ASN A 15 -23.73 -11.19 -18.73
C ASN A 15 -24.32 -9.86 -18.18
N SER A 16 -23.56 -9.00 -17.50
CA SER A 16 -24.11 -7.72 -16.98
C SER A 16 -23.58 -6.51 -17.74
N ILE A 17 -24.39 -5.96 -18.65
CA ILE A 17 -24.20 -4.63 -19.23
C ILE A 17 -24.64 -3.61 -18.17
N GLU A 18 -23.70 -2.80 -17.68
CA GLU A 18 -23.85 -1.67 -16.72
C GLU A 18 -24.40 -1.97 -15.32
N GLY A 19 -23.62 -2.68 -14.48
CA GLY A 19 -23.95 -2.89 -13.06
C GLY A 19 -22.76 -2.64 -12.14
N GLY A 20 -22.52 -1.38 -11.76
CA GLY A 20 -21.51 -0.99 -10.76
C GLY A 20 -22.07 -0.82 -9.35
N CYS A 21 -21.20 -0.64 -8.36
CA CYS A 21 -21.59 -0.33 -6.99
C CYS A 21 -22.49 0.91 -6.96
N PHE A 22 -23.70 0.78 -6.43
CA PHE A 22 -24.62 1.93 -6.36
C PHE A 22 -24.07 3.11 -5.52
N CYS A 23 -23.16 2.82 -4.60
CA CYS A 23 -22.47 3.86 -3.81
C CYS A 23 -21.37 4.53 -4.64
N CYS A 24 -20.26 3.86 -4.97
CA CYS A 24 -19.11 4.52 -5.63
C CYS A 24 -19.01 4.35 -7.14
N GLY A 25 -19.83 3.51 -7.76
CA GLY A 25 -19.79 3.23 -9.21
C GLY A 25 -18.78 2.17 -9.64
N GLU A 26 -17.91 1.68 -8.74
CA GLU A 26 -16.92 0.65 -9.10
C GLU A 26 -17.59 -0.71 -9.43
N PRO A 27 -17.14 -1.42 -10.48
CA PRO A 27 -17.79 -2.66 -10.93
C PRO A 27 -17.42 -3.89 -10.09
N ASN A 28 -16.40 -3.80 -9.24
CA ASN A 28 -15.80 -4.93 -8.53
C ASN A 28 -16.50 -5.30 -7.21
N HIS A 29 -17.52 -4.55 -6.80
CA HIS A 29 -18.29 -4.81 -5.59
C HIS A 29 -19.69 -4.20 -5.66
N TRP A 30 -20.59 -4.62 -4.76
CA TRP A 30 -21.93 -4.04 -4.63
C TRP A 30 -22.04 -3.15 -3.40
N MET A 31 -23.12 -2.37 -3.29
CA MET A 31 -23.31 -1.39 -2.21
C MET A 31 -23.09 -1.96 -0.81
N LYS A 32 -23.43 -3.24 -0.57
CA LYS A 32 -23.25 -3.90 0.74
C LYS A 32 -21.78 -4.04 1.13
N ASP A 33 -20.91 -4.23 0.15
CA ASP A 33 -19.47 -4.47 0.29
C ASP A 33 -18.66 -3.22 -0.04
N CYS A 34 -19.33 -2.09 -0.25
CA CYS A 34 -18.69 -0.83 -0.53
C CYS A 34 -17.88 -0.34 0.67
N ARG A 35 -16.58 -0.09 0.44
CA ARG A 35 -15.67 0.45 1.46
C ARG A 35 -16.16 1.76 2.06
N PHE A 36 -16.90 2.57 1.30
CA PHE A 36 -17.46 3.84 1.75
C PHE A 36 -18.74 3.70 2.59
N LYS A 37 -19.35 2.50 2.68
CA LYS A 37 -20.60 2.29 3.44
C LYS A 37 -20.42 2.51 4.95
N ASN A 38 -19.24 2.25 5.49
CA ASN A 38 -18.90 2.48 6.90
C ASN A 38 -17.89 3.62 7.06
N TYR A 39 -17.89 4.58 6.15
CA TYR A 39 -16.93 5.67 6.18
C TYR A 39 -17.07 6.49 7.48
N ARG A 40 -15.94 6.71 8.14
CA ARG A 40 -15.88 7.44 9.42
C ARG A 40 -15.97 8.95 9.18
N CYS A 41 -16.66 9.64 10.07
CA CYS A 41 -16.83 11.08 9.97
C CYS A 41 -15.48 11.81 9.98
N VAL A 42 -15.29 12.69 9.00
CA VAL A 42 -14.10 13.54 8.87
C VAL A 42 -13.99 14.65 9.93
N LYS A 43 -15.11 15.05 10.56
CA LYS A 43 -15.15 16.13 11.56
C LYS A 43 -15.41 15.66 12.99
N GLY A 44 -15.91 14.44 13.18
CA GLY A 44 -16.18 13.90 14.52
C GLY A 44 -14.95 13.21 15.09
N ASN A 45 -14.99 12.83 16.37
CA ASN A 45 -14.01 11.96 17.02
C ASN A 45 -14.01 10.51 16.46
N LEU A 46 -14.18 10.33 15.14
CA LEU A 46 -14.14 9.07 14.40
C LEU A 46 -15.20 8.02 14.78
N GLN A 47 -16.06 8.30 15.76
CA GLN A 47 -17.12 7.39 16.21
C GLN A 47 -18.39 7.46 15.35
N HIS A 48 -18.56 8.52 14.57
CA HIS A 48 -19.75 8.69 13.74
C HIS A 48 -19.57 8.08 12.36
N LYS A 49 -20.60 7.36 11.89
CA LYS A 49 -20.68 6.88 10.51
C LYS A 49 -21.30 7.95 9.63
N MET A 50 -20.72 8.15 8.45
CA MET A 50 -21.32 8.98 7.41
C MET A 50 -22.28 8.14 6.58
N LYS A 51 -23.39 8.73 6.15
CA LYS A 51 -24.34 8.12 5.22
C LYS A 51 -24.13 8.69 3.84
N PHE A 52 -24.43 7.85 2.85
CA PHE A 52 -24.40 8.21 1.44
C PHE A 52 -25.64 9.03 1.05
N GLY A 53 -25.44 10.00 0.16
CA GLY A 53 -26.50 10.78 -0.46
C GLY A 53 -26.15 11.17 -1.89
N THR A 54 -27.18 11.52 -2.65
CA THR A 54 -27.07 12.09 -3.99
C THR A 54 -27.56 13.52 -3.94
N SER A 55 -26.76 14.46 -4.42
CA SER A 55 -27.10 15.88 -4.41
C SER A 55 -28.24 16.16 -5.38
N SER A 56 -29.24 16.89 -4.89
CA SER A 56 -30.36 17.42 -5.67
C SER A 56 -30.19 18.90 -6.01
N THR A 57 -29.07 19.52 -5.64
CA THR A 57 -28.78 20.94 -5.95
C THR A 57 -28.49 21.11 -7.44
N ASP A 58 -28.90 22.23 -8.04
CA ASP A 58 -28.78 22.44 -9.49
C ASP A 58 -27.34 22.36 -9.99
N LEU A 59 -26.39 22.93 -9.22
CA LEU A 59 -24.97 22.93 -9.58
C LEU A 59 -24.30 21.56 -9.45
N ASN A 60 -24.85 20.64 -8.63
CA ASN A 60 -24.23 19.36 -8.33
C ASN A 60 -25.25 18.21 -8.46
N LYS A 61 -26.19 18.32 -9.39
CA LYS A 61 -27.29 17.37 -9.51
C LYS A 61 -26.74 15.98 -9.86
N GLY A 62 -27.12 14.98 -9.07
CA GLY A 62 -26.63 13.61 -9.25
C GLY A 62 -25.25 13.34 -8.65
N ARG A 63 -24.51 14.37 -8.19
CA ARG A 63 -23.20 14.18 -7.56
C ARG A 63 -23.36 13.51 -6.19
N LYS A 64 -22.52 12.52 -5.91
CA LYS A 64 -22.62 11.67 -4.73
C LYS A 64 -21.77 12.21 -3.58
N PHE A 65 -22.31 12.17 -2.37
CA PHE A 65 -21.64 12.67 -1.18
C PHE A 65 -21.83 11.78 0.04
N LEU A 66 -21.01 12.01 1.05
CA LEU A 66 -21.15 11.46 2.38
C LEU A 66 -21.48 12.60 3.35
N SER A 67 -22.46 12.40 4.22
CA SER A 67 -22.79 13.32 5.29
C SER A 67 -22.90 12.61 6.63
N CYS A 68 -22.42 13.27 7.68
CA CYS A 68 -22.49 12.76 9.04
C CYS A 68 -23.87 13.06 9.64
N PHE A 69 -24.44 12.06 10.31
CA PHE A 69 -25.68 12.20 11.10
C PHE A 69 -25.41 11.92 12.59
N GLY A 70 -24.18 12.13 13.03
CA GLY A 70 -23.77 11.93 14.41
C GLY A 70 -24.61 12.77 15.37
N GLN A 71 -24.84 12.23 16.57
CA GLN A 71 -25.48 12.98 17.65
C GLN A 71 -24.63 14.23 17.97
N ASN A 72 -25.27 15.30 18.44
CA ASN A 72 -24.68 16.63 18.71
C ASN A 72 -24.45 17.56 17.50
N GLY A 73 -25.19 17.36 16.39
CA GLY A 73 -25.19 18.33 15.29
C GLY A 73 -23.92 18.32 14.44
N CYS A 74 -23.24 17.17 14.35
CA CYS A 74 -22.02 17.02 13.55
C CYS A 74 -22.32 17.23 12.05
N LYS A 75 -21.86 18.35 11.48
CA LYS A 75 -22.03 18.71 10.06
C LYS A 75 -20.86 18.20 9.18
N GLY A 76 -20.43 16.96 9.42
CA GLY A 76 -19.42 16.33 8.59
C GLY A 76 -19.97 16.14 7.17
N PHE A 77 -19.21 16.53 6.16
CA PHE A 77 -19.59 16.44 4.76
C PHE A 77 -18.36 16.19 3.90
N LYS A 78 -18.48 15.35 2.89
CA LYS A 78 -17.42 15.16 1.89
C LYS A 78 -17.99 14.61 0.59
N TRP A 79 -17.48 15.09 -0.55
CA TRP A 79 -17.86 14.53 -1.83
C TRP A 79 -17.19 13.17 -2.05
N LEU A 80 -17.90 12.25 -2.69
CA LEU A 80 -17.41 10.87 -2.83
C LEU A 80 -16.31 10.74 -3.89
N ASP A 81 -16.40 11.51 -4.97
CA ASP A 81 -15.37 11.59 -6.02
C ASP A 81 -14.05 12.14 -5.48
N GLU A 82 -14.10 13.19 -4.65
CA GLU A 82 -12.92 13.74 -3.95
C GLU A 82 -12.26 12.68 -3.08
N LEU A 83 -13.04 11.86 -2.37
CA LEU A 83 -12.49 10.76 -1.57
C LEU A 83 -11.82 9.67 -2.40
N ILE A 84 -12.38 9.34 -3.55
CA ILE A 84 -11.79 8.36 -4.46
C ILE A 84 -10.47 8.91 -4.99
N VAL A 85 -10.42 10.18 -5.39
CA VAL A 85 -9.19 10.84 -5.86
C VAL A 85 -8.13 10.86 -4.77
N GLU A 86 -8.48 11.23 -3.54
CA GLU A 86 -7.56 11.22 -2.40
C GLU A 86 -6.99 9.83 -2.12
N GLU A 87 -7.83 8.78 -2.19
CA GLU A 87 -7.39 7.41 -1.98
C GLU A 87 -6.43 6.95 -3.07
N LEU A 88 -6.71 7.29 -4.33
CA LEU A 88 -5.81 7.00 -5.44
C LEU A 88 -4.45 7.68 -5.26
N GLN A 89 -4.44 8.96 -4.87
CA GLN A 89 -3.22 9.70 -4.56
C GLN A 89 -2.41 9.06 -3.42
N GLN A 90 -3.08 8.66 -2.33
CA GLN A 90 -2.42 7.98 -1.21
C GLN A 90 -1.80 6.64 -1.63
N THR A 91 -2.45 5.90 -2.52
CA THR A 91 -1.89 4.64 -3.02
C THR A 91 -0.71 4.83 -3.97
N ALA A 92 -0.71 5.90 -4.76
CA ALA A 92 0.43 6.24 -5.62
C ALA A 92 1.66 6.59 -4.79
N MET A 93 1.51 7.49 -3.81
CA MET A 93 2.62 7.91 -2.95
C MET A 93 3.22 6.74 -2.15
N LYS A 94 2.41 5.78 -1.70
CA LYS A 94 2.89 4.59 -1.00
C LYS A 94 3.66 3.63 -1.89
N LYS A 95 3.30 3.53 -3.17
CA LYS A 95 4.03 2.70 -4.13
C LYS A 95 5.41 3.28 -4.40
N ASP A 96 5.49 4.59 -4.59
CA ASP A 96 6.77 5.26 -4.82
C ASP A 96 7.70 5.09 -3.61
N GLU A 97 7.18 5.18 -2.38
CA GLU A 97 7.95 4.93 -1.16
C GLU A 97 8.41 3.46 -1.03
N GLU A 98 7.56 2.50 -1.39
CA GLU A 98 7.89 1.08 -1.35
C GLU A 98 8.92 0.69 -2.43
N GLU A 99 8.84 1.29 -3.62
CA GLU A 99 9.83 1.10 -4.68
C GLU A 99 11.18 1.70 -4.26
N LEU A 100 11.20 2.90 -3.69
CA LEU A 100 12.44 3.50 -3.17
C LEU A 100 13.11 2.62 -2.11
N LYS A 101 12.33 2.09 -1.14
CA LYS A 101 12.84 1.17 -0.12
C LYS A 101 13.35 -0.14 -0.71
N LYS A 102 12.70 -0.67 -1.76
CA LYS A 102 13.16 -1.89 -2.46
C LYS A 102 14.45 -1.65 -3.24
N GLU A 103 14.64 -0.47 -3.80
CA GLU A 103 15.90 -0.11 -4.46
C GLU A 103 17.04 0.03 -3.45
N GLU A 104 16.80 0.65 -2.29
CA GLU A 104 17.79 0.73 -1.20
C GLU A 104 18.22 -0.65 -0.72
N LEU A 105 17.29 -1.59 -0.49
CA LEU A 105 17.63 -2.96 -0.06
C LEU A 105 18.41 -3.75 -1.13
N LYS A 106 18.14 -3.53 -2.43
CA LYS A 106 18.90 -4.21 -3.49
C LYS A 106 20.34 -3.73 -3.58
N ASN A 107 20.61 -2.48 -3.22
CA ASN A 107 21.96 -1.94 -3.22
C ASN A 107 22.83 -2.48 -2.07
N GLU A 108 22.23 -2.92 -0.96
CA GLU A 108 22.98 -3.50 0.16
C GLU A 108 23.51 -4.91 -0.13
N ASP A 109 22.80 -5.70 -0.93
CA ASP A 109 23.23 -7.05 -1.32
C ASP A 109 24.40 -7.05 -2.32
N ASP A 110 24.54 -6.02 -3.17
CA ASP A 110 25.69 -5.87 -4.07
C ASP A 110 27.00 -5.56 -3.33
N ASP A 111 26.90 -5.04 -2.10
CA ASP A 111 28.05 -4.81 -1.20
C ASP A 111 28.39 -6.04 -0.33
N LEU A 112 27.67 -7.16 -0.51
CA LEU A 112 27.87 -8.37 0.28
C LEU A 112 29.10 -9.14 -0.21
N LEU A 113 30.06 -9.31 0.70
CA LEU A 113 31.29 -10.05 0.44
C LEU A 113 31.03 -11.56 0.53
N HIS A 114 31.13 -12.25 -0.61
CA HIS A 114 31.10 -13.72 -0.63
C HIS A 114 32.49 -14.27 -0.27
N LEU A 115 32.61 -14.82 0.93
CA LEU A 115 33.80 -15.53 1.40
C LEU A 115 33.61 -17.03 1.22
N LYS A 116 34.49 -17.65 0.43
CA LYS A 116 34.57 -19.10 0.26
C LYS A 116 35.85 -19.60 0.90
N ILE A 117 35.71 -20.49 1.89
CA ILE A 117 36.82 -21.18 2.54
C ILE A 117 36.81 -22.62 2.05
N SER A 118 37.92 -23.07 1.47
CA SER A 118 38.12 -24.46 1.04
C SER A 118 39.26 -25.06 1.85
N ILE A 119 38.99 -26.16 2.56
CA ILE A 119 40.01 -26.89 3.31
C ILE A 119 40.34 -28.15 2.53
N ASN A 120 41.44 -28.11 1.80
CA ASN A 120 42.07 -29.29 1.23
C ASN A 120 43.36 -29.54 2.02
N LYS A 121 44.31 -30.34 1.49
CA LYS A 121 45.63 -30.53 2.10
C LYS A 121 46.33 -29.19 2.46
N ASN A 122 45.88 -28.07 1.86
CA ASN A 122 46.13 -26.68 2.26
C ASN A 122 44.78 -25.95 2.54
N ILE A 123 44.81 -24.89 3.36
CA ILE A 123 43.67 -23.98 3.57
C ILE A 123 43.73 -22.88 2.50
N GLU A 124 42.68 -22.75 1.69
CA GLU A 124 42.52 -21.70 0.70
C GLU A 124 41.29 -20.83 1.03
N MET A 125 41.47 -19.51 0.97
CA MET A 125 40.39 -18.53 1.15
C MET A 125 40.25 -17.69 -0.12
N CYS A 126 39.04 -17.66 -0.69
CA CYS A 126 38.71 -16.79 -1.82
C CYS A 126 37.60 -15.82 -1.40
N ALA A 127 37.79 -14.54 -1.71
CA ALA A 127 36.79 -13.50 -1.48
C ALA A 127 36.36 -12.90 -2.83
N SER A 128 35.05 -12.82 -3.06
CA SER A 128 34.46 -12.21 -4.25
C SER A 128 33.31 -11.29 -3.85
N GLY A 129 33.15 -10.15 -4.52
CA GLY A 129 32.11 -9.16 -4.24
C GLY A 129 32.41 -7.84 -4.94
N SER A 130 31.68 -6.77 -4.59
CA SER A 130 31.98 -5.43 -5.12
C SER A 130 33.43 -5.02 -4.81
N VAL A 131 34.02 -4.19 -5.67
CA VAL A 131 35.38 -3.66 -5.48
C VAL A 131 35.49 -2.94 -4.14
N VAL A 132 34.42 -2.27 -3.70
CA VAL A 132 34.34 -1.57 -2.42
C VAL A 132 34.40 -2.57 -1.26
N ALA A 133 33.62 -3.64 -1.31
CA ALA A 133 33.61 -4.68 -0.29
C ALA A 133 34.99 -5.37 -0.19
N VAL A 134 35.55 -5.82 -1.31
CA VAL A 134 36.89 -6.46 -1.34
C VAL A 134 37.97 -5.51 -0.82
N SER A 135 37.93 -4.22 -1.20
CA SER A 135 38.87 -3.20 -0.70
C SER A 135 38.79 -3.02 0.82
N LYS A 136 37.58 -3.03 1.41
CA LYS A 136 37.37 -2.96 2.87
C LYS A 136 37.99 -4.19 3.56
N LEU A 137 37.80 -5.40 3.01
CA LEU A 137 38.36 -6.63 3.57
C LEU A 137 39.89 -6.62 3.55
N VAL A 138 40.51 -6.24 2.44
CA VAL A 138 41.98 -6.13 2.34
C VAL A 138 42.52 -5.18 3.42
N LYS A 139 41.90 -4.01 3.60
CA LYS A 139 42.28 -3.05 4.64
C LYS A 139 42.13 -3.60 6.06
N LEU A 140 41.12 -4.43 6.33
CA LEU A 140 40.94 -5.08 7.62
C LEU A 140 42.02 -6.13 7.87
N MET A 141 42.31 -6.96 6.86
CA MET A 141 43.37 -7.98 6.95
C MET A 141 44.75 -7.37 7.18
N SER A 142 45.03 -6.19 6.59
CA SER A 142 46.30 -5.48 6.83
C SER A 142 46.46 -4.90 8.24
N LYS A 143 45.37 -4.82 9.04
CA LYS A 143 45.39 -4.35 10.43
C LYS A 143 45.52 -5.48 11.44
N VAL A 144 45.39 -6.73 11.00
CA VAL A 144 45.66 -7.89 11.82
C VAL A 144 47.17 -8.11 11.80
N GLU A 145 47.88 -7.40 12.67
CA GLU A 145 49.25 -7.78 13.01
C GLU A 145 49.18 -9.15 13.72
N MET A 146 49.90 -10.14 13.19
CA MET A 146 50.08 -11.45 13.80
C MET A 146 51.13 -11.41 14.91
#